data_AF-A0A3G1T1U8-F1
#
_entry.id   AF-A0A3G1T1U8-F1
#
_cell.length_a   1.000
_cell.length_b   1.000
_cell.length_c   1.000
_cell.angle_alpha   90.00
_cell.angle_beta   90.00
_cell.angle_gamma   90.00
#
_symmetry.space_group_name_H-M   'P 1'
#
loop_
_entity.id
_entity.type
_entity.pdbx_description
1 polymer ?
#
loop_
_entity_poly.entity_id
_entity_poly.type
_entity_poly.pdbx_seq_one_letter_code
_entity_poly.pdbx_strand_id
1 'polypeptide(L)'
;MEANQQKKILIGVGSVVGALVLYLILAWSISFWPFSSQSKQEIFDDLSKITFSTELEETNTIFNKVATERKKQFKEGFMDNKVNKFVELANKLTTPKITDGDKKTSFDSASASLKKITDNQKLLVDHNDDFWKADTNKTTVQGEIKNIIDEYVQFKTQIKTALNLQ
;
A
#
# COMPACT_ATOMS: atom_id res chain seq x y z
N MET A 1 -49.26 22.65 20.45
CA MET A 1 -47.91 22.90 19.89
C MET A 1 -47.10 21.65 20.14
N GLU A 2 -46.80 20.84 19.12
CA GLU A 2 -45.76 19.77 19.18
C GLU A 2 -45.57 18.99 17.84
N ALA A 3 -46.30 19.31 16.77
CA ALA A 3 -46.18 18.59 15.49
C ALA A 3 -45.15 19.16 14.49
N ASN A 4 -44.34 20.17 14.87
CA ASN A 4 -43.55 20.94 13.89
C ASN A 4 -42.03 20.74 13.94
N GLN A 5 -41.51 19.87 14.82
CA GLN A 5 -40.06 19.58 14.88
C GLN A 5 -39.63 18.32 14.12
N GLN A 6 -40.51 17.32 13.93
CA GLN A 6 -40.13 16.08 13.24
C GLN A 6 -40.01 16.21 11.71
N LYS A 7 -40.72 17.16 11.08
CA LYS A 7 -40.65 17.35 9.61
C LYS A 7 -39.38 18.04 9.11
N LYS A 8 -38.61 18.70 9.99
CA LYS A 8 -37.35 19.35 9.60
C LYS A 8 -36.14 18.42 9.62
N ILE A 9 -36.19 17.32 10.38
CA ILE A 9 -35.05 16.39 10.51
C ILE A 9 -35.01 15.41 9.32
N LEU A 10 -36.15 15.04 8.76
CA LEU A 10 -36.20 13.98 7.74
C LEU A 10 -35.63 14.40 6.36
N ILE A 11 -35.53 15.70 6.06
CA ILE A 11 -35.01 16.20 4.78
C ILE A 11 -33.48 16.41 4.83
N GLY A 12 -32.88 16.48 6.03
CA GLY A 12 -31.43 16.67 6.20
C GLY A 12 -30.58 15.41 6.08
N VAL A 13 -31.16 14.22 6.30
CA VAL A 13 -30.39 12.96 6.37
C VAL A 13 -30.25 12.28 4.99
N GLY A 14 -31.19 12.49 4.06
CA GLY A 14 -31.15 11.90 2.72
C GLY A 14 -30.06 12.49 1.81
N SER A 15 -29.72 13.77 2.00
CA SER A 15 -28.72 14.48 1.18
C SER A 15 -27.29 14.07 1.51
N VAL A 16 -26.96 13.92 2.80
CA VAL A 16 -25.60 13.58 3.25
C VAL A 16 -25.25 12.13 2.92
N VAL A 17 -26.21 11.21 3.08
CA VAL A 17 -26.03 9.80 2.71
C VAL A 17 -25.96 9.64 1.19
N GLY A 18 -26.77 10.37 0.43
CA GLY A 18 -26.69 10.39 -1.04
C GLY A 18 -25.34 10.90 -1.56
N ALA A 19 -24.79 11.96 -0.96
CA ALA A 19 -23.48 12.49 -1.31
C ALA A 19 -22.33 11.54 -0.93
N LEU A 20 -22.40 10.87 0.23
CA LEU A 20 -21.39 9.89 0.64
C LEU A 20 -21.41 8.63 -0.22
N VAL A 21 -22.60 8.16 -0.62
CA VAL A 21 -22.74 7.00 -1.53
C VAL A 21 -22.27 7.38 -2.94
N LEU A 22 -22.59 8.58 -3.43
CA LEU A 22 -22.04 9.08 -4.70
C LEU A 22 -20.52 9.26 -4.63
N TYR A 23 -19.95 9.70 -3.50
CA TYR A 23 -18.49 9.82 -3.32
C TYR A 23 -17.80 8.45 -3.27
N LEU A 24 -18.43 7.44 -2.67
CA LEU A 24 -17.93 6.07 -2.66
C LEU A 24 -18.03 5.42 -4.05
N ILE A 25 -19.10 5.68 -4.80
CA ILE A 25 -19.24 5.22 -6.19
C ILE A 25 -18.29 5.99 -7.13
N LEU A 26 -18.08 7.29 -6.92
CA LEU A 26 -17.08 8.09 -7.65
C LEU A 26 -15.66 7.63 -7.32
N ALA A 27 -15.32 7.33 -6.07
CA ALA A 27 -14.01 6.76 -5.71
C ALA A 27 -13.78 5.38 -6.37
N TRP A 28 -14.84 4.59 -6.52
CA TRP A 28 -14.80 3.33 -7.27
C TRP A 28 -14.78 3.54 -8.79
N SER A 29 -15.35 4.63 -9.33
CA SER A 29 -15.30 4.94 -10.76
C SER A 29 -14.04 5.71 -11.18
N ILE A 30 -13.32 6.37 -10.26
CA ILE A 30 -11.94 6.83 -10.49
C ILE A 30 -10.99 5.62 -10.55
N SER A 31 -11.36 4.49 -9.94
CA SER A 31 -10.66 3.20 -10.11
C SER A 31 -10.97 2.52 -11.46
N PHE A 32 -11.86 3.11 -12.27
CA PHE A 32 -12.24 2.67 -13.61
C PHE A 32 -11.79 3.68 -14.68
N TRP A 33 -10.60 4.29 -14.52
CA TRP A 33 -10.02 5.17 -15.54
C TRP A 33 -9.16 4.36 -16.52
N PRO A 34 -9.55 4.21 -17.81
CA PRO A 34 -8.75 3.50 -18.82
C PRO A 34 -7.61 4.36 -19.38
N PHE A 35 -7.36 5.54 -18.80
CA PHE A 35 -6.31 6.49 -19.20
C PHE A 35 -5.50 6.95 -17.98
N SER A 36 -4.76 6.03 -17.36
CA SER A 36 -3.43 6.44 -16.93
C SER A 36 -2.71 6.85 -18.22
N SER A 37 -2.42 8.14 -18.42
CA SER A 37 -1.55 8.56 -19.54
C SER A 37 -0.20 7.85 -19.48
N GLN A 38 0.15 7.38 -18.28
CA GLN A 38 1.36 6.64 -18.00
C GLN A 38 1.22 5.18 -18.44
N SER A 39 2.13 4.74 -19.30
CA SER A 39 2.20 3.36 -19.76
C SER A 39 2.62 2.41 -18.63
N LYS A 40 2.36 1.10 -18.78
CA LYS A 40 2.83 0.09 -17.82
C LYS A 40 4.36 0.09 -17.67
N GLN A 41 5.08 0.40 -18.74
CA GLN A 41 6.53 0.55 -18.70
C GLN A 41 6.92 1.74 -17.82
N GLU A 42 6.34 2.92 -18.05
CA GLU A 42 6.65 4.10 -17.24
C GLU A 42 6.30 3.90 -15.75
N ILE A 43 5.19 3.23 -15.44
CA ILE A 43 4.84 2.87 -14.05
C ILE A 43 5.89 1.92 -13.45
N PHE A 44 6.38 0.95 -14.24
CA PHE A 44 7.39 0.00 -13.79
C PHE A 44 8.77 0.64 -13.65
N ASP A 45 9.12 1.59 -14.50
CA ASP A 45 10.35 2.37 -14.39
C ASP A 45 10.33 3.20 -13.11
N ASP A 46 9.21 3.84 -12.79
CA ASP A 46 9.01 4.57 -11.53
C ASP A 46 9.05 3.65 -10.31
N LEU A 47 8.40 2.48 -10.38
CA LEU A 47 8.45 1.48 -9.33
C LEU A 47 9.88 0.95 -9.13
N SER A 48 10.66 0.86 -10.20
CA SER A 48 12.05 0.38 -10.17
C SER A 48 13.02 1.38 -9.55
N LYS A 49 12.69 2.68 -9.50
CA LYS A 49 13.44 3.70 -8.76
C LYS A 49 13.31 3.52 -7.23
N ILE A 50 12.24 2.86 -6.77
CA ILE A 50 12.08 2.50 -5.36
C ILE A 50 13.00 1.33 -5.07
N THR A 51 13.97 1.56 -4.19
CA THR A 51 14.97 0.59 -3.77
C THR A 51 14.96 0.41 -2.26
N PHE A 52 15.22 -0.81 -1.84
CA PHE A 52 15.43 -1.17 -0.44
C PHE A 52 16.90 -1.54 -0.26
N SER A 53 17.47 -1.11 0.85
CA SER A 53 18.77 -1.59 1.33
C SER A 53 18.58 -2.99 1.95
N THR A 54 19.60 -3.51 2.64
CA THR A 54 19.41 -4.76 3.39
C THR A 54 18.42 -4.57 4.54
N GLU A 55 17.79 -5.67 5.01
CA GLU A 55 16.87 -5.63 6.15
C GLU A 55 17.55 -5.07 7.40
N LEU A 56 18.85 -5.34 7.58
CA LEU A 56 19.64 -4.84 8.69
C LEU A 56 19.83 -3.32 8.60
N GLU A 57 20.18 -2.79 7.43
CA GLU A 57 20.39 -1.35 7.21
C GLU A 57 19.10 -0.54 7.34
N GLU A 58 17.99 -1.03 6.75
CA GLU A 58 16.68 -0.38 6.88
C GLU A 58 16.24 -0.35 8.36
N THR A 59 16.39 -1.48 9.07
CA THR A 59 16.07 -1.55 10.50
C THR A 59 16.96 -0.64 11.34
N ASN A 60 18.26 -0.61 11.06
CA ASN A 60 19.21 0.26 11.77
C ASN A 60 18.91 1.73 11.53
N THR A 61 18.47 2.12 10.33
CA THR A 61 18.07 3.50 10.04
C THR A 61 16.93 3.96 10.95
N ILE A 62 16.05 3.05 11.35
CA ILE A 62 14.97 3.31 12.31
C ILE A 62 15.51 3.26 13.74
N PHE A 63 16.10 2.15 14.17
CA PHE A 63 16.44 1.89 15.57
C PHE A 63 17.69 2.62 16.08
N ASN A 64 18.53 3.17 15.21
CA ASN A 64 19.61 4.07 15.60
C ASN A 64 19.11 5.46 16.01
N LYS A 65 17.83 5.78 15.75
CA LYS A 65 17.19 6.97 16.30
C LYS A 65 16.83 6.76 17.77
N VAL A 66 16.73 7.87 18.50
CA VAL A 66 16.25 7.86 19.89
C VAL A 66 14.82 7.31 19.94
N ALA A 67 14.44 6.66 21.04
CA ALA A 67 13.19 5.92 21.17
C ALA A 67 11.94 6.71 20.75
N THR A 68 11.88 8.01 21.04
CA THR A 68 10.77 8.90 20.69
C THR A 68 10.68 9.24 19.20
N GLU A 69 11.77 9.08 18.45
CA GLU A 69 11.86 9.39 17.02
C GLU A 69 11.67 8.17 16.12
N ARG A 70 11.82 6.95 16.65
CA ARG A 70 11.77 5.70 15.86
C ARG A 70 10.50 5.55 15.06
N LYS A 71 9.34 5.75 15.68
CA LYS A 71 8.04 5.65 14.99
C LYS A 71 7.91 6.68 13.86
N LYS A 72 8.41 7.90 14.07
CA LYS A 72 8.43 8.94 13.05
C LYS A 72 9.34 8.53 11.88
N GLN A 73 10.56 8.06 12.19
CA GLN A 73 11.52 7.59 11.19
C GLN A 73 10.99 6.38 10.40
N PHE A 74 10.33 5.44 11.08
CA PHE A 74 9.63 4.32 10.43
C PHE A 74 8.54 4.83 9.47
N LYS A 75 7.67 5.72 9.94
CA LYS A 75 6.57 6.25 9.12
C LYS A 75 7.06 7.04 7.92
N GLU A 76 7.88 8.06 8.14
CA GLU A 76 8.32 8.97 7.08
C GLU A 76 9.43 8.34 6.21
N GLY A 77 10.43 7.72 6.83
CA GLY A 77 11.62 7.23 6.15
C GLY A 77 11.42 5.92 5.39
N PHE A 78 10.64 4.99 5.96
CA PHE A 78 10.43 3.66 5.39
C PHE A 78 9.05 3.51 4.76
N MET A 79 7.98 3.79 5.50
CA MET A 79 6.61 3.56 5.01
C MET A 79 6.21 4.52 3.89
N ASP A 80 6.19 5.81 4.16
CA ASP A 80 5.68 6.82 3.22
C ASP A 80 6.60 6.97 1.99
N ASN A 81 7.92 6.89 2.21
CA ASN A 81 8.89 7.07 1.13
C ASN A 81 9.16 5.83 0.28
N LYS A 82 8.92 4.63 0.79
CA LYS A 82 9.21 3.38 0.07
C LYS A 82 7.99 2.48 -0.06
N VAL A 83 7.49 1.93 1.05
CA VAL A 83 6.47 0.85 1.02
C VAL A 83 5.15 1.34 0.43
N ASN A 84 4.62 2.47 0.89
CA ASN A 84 3.33 3.02 0.44
C ASN A 84 3.36 3.37 -1.06
N LYS A 85 4.43 4.04 -1.50
CA LYS A 85 4.64 4.36 -2.92
C LYS A 85 4.78 3.11 -3.78
N PHE A 86 5.50 2.10 -3.29
CA PHE A 86 5.64 0.83 -3.98
C PHE A 86 4.27 0.15 -4.15
N VAL A 87 3.49 0.04 -3.07
CA VAL A 87 2.17 -0.59 -3.10
C VAL A 87 1.22 0.16 -4.04
N GLU A 88 1.26 1.50 -4.05
CA GLU A 88 0.47 2.30 -4.99
C GLU A 88 0.79 1.97 -6.45
N LEU A 89 2.07 2.00 -6.83
CA LEU A 89 2.51 1.70 -8.20
C LEU A 89 2.28 0.23 -8.57
N ALA A 90 2.50 -0.69 -7.63
CA ALA A 90 2.26 -2.11 -7.80
C ALA A 90 0.78 -2.40 -8.10
N ASN A 91 -0.14 -1.77 -7.36
CA ASN A 91 -1.58 -1.87 -7.61
C ASN A 91 -1.97 -1.37 -9.00
N LYS A 92 -1.32 -0.31 -9.50
CA LYS A 92 -1.50 0.17 -10.87
C LYS A 92 -0.99 -0.84 -11.90
N LEU A 93 0.07 -1.59 -11.62
CA LEU A 93 0.56 -2.66 -12.50
C LEU A 93 -0.35 -3.89 -12.51
N THR A 94 -0.93 -4.25 -11.37
CA THR A 94 -1.84 -5.40 -11.22
C THR A 94 -3.31 -5.11 -11.57
N THR A 95 -3.59 -3.96 -12.17
CA THR A 95 -4.94 -3.56 -12.60
C THR A 95 -4.93 -3.13 -14.08
N PRO A 96 -5.79 -3.67 -14.97
CA PRO A 96 -6.73 -4.76 -14.73
C PRO A 96 -6.02 -6.11 -14.53
N LYS A 97 -6.74 -7.07 -13.95
CA LYS A 97 -6.22 -8.43 -13.75
C LYS A 97 -6.05 -9.15 -15.08
N ILE A 98 -4.96 -9.88 -15.23
CA ILE A 98 -4.81 -10.85 -16.32
C ILE A 98 -5.53 -12.14 -15.90
N THR A 99 -6.62 -12.48 -16.57
CA THR A 99 -7.45 -13.64 -16.21
C THR A 99 -7.11 -14.91 -16.98
N ASP A 100 -6.46 -14.79 -18.14
CA ASP A 100 -6.25 -15.90 -19.07
C ASP A 100 -4.90 -15.80 -19.82
N GLY A 101 -4.39 -16.94 -20.27
CA GLY A 101 -3.16 -17.07 -21.07
C GLY A 101 -1.88 -17.36 -20.28
N ASP A 102 -0.78 -17.57 -21.00
CA ASP A 102 0.50 -18.08 -20.46
C ASP A 102 1.15 -17.17 -19.40
N LYS A 103 0.75 -15.90 -19.35
CA LYS A 103 1.27 -14.90 -18.40
C LYS A 103 0.53 -14.84 -17.08
N LYS A 104 -0.61 -15.54 -16.98
CA LYS A 104 -1.46 -15.56 -15.77
C LYS A 104 -0.69 -16.04 -14.55
N THR A 105 0.12 -17.08 -14.67
CA THR A 105 0.91 -17.64 -13.55
C THR A 105 1.87 -16.61 -12.94
N SER A 106 2.62 -15.89 -13.78
CA SER A 106 3.50 -14.81 -13.31
C SER A 106 2.69 -13.66 -12.71
N PHE A 107 1.55 -13.31 -13.31
CA PHE A 107 0.69 -12.26 -12.80
C PHE A 107 0.08 -12.59 -11.42
N ASP A 108 -0.39 -13.82 -11.23
CA ASP A 108 -0.92 -14.32 -9.97
C ASP A 108 0.18 -14.38 -8.90
N SER A 109 1.39 -14.78 -9.28
CA SER A 109 2.56 -14.79 -8.40
C SER A 109 2.92 -13.37 -7.95
N ALA A 110 2.94 -12.40 -8.87
CA ALA A 110 3.14 -11.00 -8.53
C ALA A 110 2.03 -10.49 -7.58
N SER A 111 0.77 -10.81 -7.87
CA SER A 111 -0.36 -10.41 -7.03
C SER A 111 -0.29 -11.00 -5.62
N ALA A 112 0.17 -12.25 -5.49
CA ALA A 112 0.40 -12.90 -4.20
C ALA A 112 1.53 -12.23 -3.40
N SER A 113 2.64 -11.88 -4.05
CA SER A 113 3.72 -11.11 -3.43
C SER A 113 3.25 -9.73 -2.96
N LEU A 114 2.49 -9.00 -3.78
CA LEU A 114 1.91 -7.71 -3.39
C LEU A 114 0.99 -7.84 -2.17
N LYS A 115 0.18 -8.90 -2.11
CA LYS A 115 -0.66 -9.19 -0.94
C LYS A 115 0.19 -9.41 0.31
N LYS A 116 1.25 -10.22 0.25
CA LYS A 116 2.14 -10.45 1.39
C LYS A 116 2.87 -9.18 1.85
N ILE A 117 3.26 -8.31 0.92
CA ILE A 117 3.83 -6.99 1.24
C ILE A 117 2.81 -6.16 2.01
N THR A 118 1.56 -6.09 1.52
CA THR A 118 0.47 -5.33 2.16
C THR A 118 0.12 -5.90 3.54
N ASP A 119 0.12 -7.23 3.69
CA ASP A 119 -0.15 -7.89 4.97
C ASP A 119 0.97 -7.58 5.99
N ASN A 120 2.25 -7.63 5.60
CA ASN A 120 3.38 -7.25 6.48
C ASN A 120 3.42 -5.74 6.77
N GLN A 121 3.10 -4.90 5.78
CA GLN A 121 2.94 -3.46 5.94
C GLN A 121 1.92 -3.16 7.05
N LYS A 122 0.80 -3.87 7.05
CA LYS A 122 -0.23 -3.72 8.08
C LYS A 122 0.27 -4.13 9.46
N LEU A 123 0.98 -5.27 9.57
CA LEU A 123 1.58 -5.71 10.84
C LEU A 123 2.51 -4.63 11.43
N LEU A 124 3.38 -4.06 10.59
CA LEU A 124 4.28 -2.99 11.01
C LEU A 124 3.53 -1.73 11.49
N VAL A 125 2.43 -1.36 10.84
CA VAL A 125 1.63 -0.17 11.20
C VAL A 125 0.81 -0.38 12.47
N ASP A 126 0.34 -1.62 12.71
CA ASP A 126 -0.52 -1.96 13.85
C ASP A 126 0.26 -1.93 15.20
N HIS A 127 1.60 -1.88 15.16
CA HIS A 127 2.43 -1.70 16.35
C HIS A 127 2.22 -0.34 17.04
N ASN A 128 1.99 -0.37 18.35
CA ASN A 128 1.77 0.82 19.17
C ASN A 128 3.05 1.63 19.46
N ASP A 129 2.92 2.80 20.07
CA ASP A 129 4.07 3.68 20.35
C ASP A 129 5.12 3.05 21.26
N ASP A 130 4.67 2.25 22.24
CA ASP A 130 5.58 1.62 23.20
C ASP A 130 6.39 0.49 22.56
N PHE A 131 5.80 -0.21 21.58
CA PHE A 131 6.50 -1.19 20.76
C PHE A 131 7.71 -0.56 20.07
N TRP A 132 7.53 0.62 19.46
CA TRP A 132 8.61 1.32 18.75
C TRP A 132 9.69 1.88 19.66
N LYS A 133 9.39 2.11 20.95
CA LYS A 133 10.39 2.59 21.93
C LYS A 133 11.31 1.48 22.43
N ALA A 134 10.86 0.22 22.45
CA ALA A 134 11.62 -0.88 23.03
C ALA A 134 12.63 -1.49 22.05
N ASP A 135 13.91 -1.52 22.42
CA ASP A 135 15.00 -2.10 21.61
C ASP A 135 14.85 -3.60 21.37
N THR A 136 14.19 -4.32 22.31
CA THR A 136 13.93 -5.76 22.20
C THR A 136 13.12 -6.12 20.95
N ASN A 137 12.35 -5.17 20.41
CA ASN A 137 11.48 -5.38 19.25
C ASN A 137 12.21 -5.22 17.91
N LYS A 138 13.48 -4.81 17.93
CA LYS A 138 14.30 -4.62 16.71
C LYS A 138 14.33 -5.87 15.82
N THR A 139 14.50 -7.05 16.41
CA THR A 139 14.54 -8.32 15.67
C THR A 139 13.22 -8.63 14.99
N THR A 140 12.09 -8.34 15.65
CA THR A 140 10.75 -8.52 15.08
C THR A 140 10.57 -7.60 13.87
N VAL A 141 10.88 -6.31 14.03
CA VAL A 141 10.80 -5.33 12.93
C VAL A 141 11.72 -5.72 11.77
N GLN A 142 12.93 -6.21 12.05
CA GLN A 142 13.85 -6.67 11.02
C GLN A 142 13.27 -7.85 10.22
N GLY A 143 12.60 -8.80 10.88
CA GLY A 143 11.92 -9.90 10.21
C GLY A 143 10.77 -9.44 9.33
N GLU A 144 9.95 -8.50 9.82
CA GLU A 144 8.84 -7.92 9.06
C GLU A 144 9.33 -7.11 7.84
N ILE A 145 10.39 -6.32 8.00
CA ILE A 145 11.06 -5.61 6.90
C ILE A 145 11.66 -6.60 5.89
N LYS A 146 12.30 -7.68 6.36
CA LYS A 146 12.84 -8.72 5.49
C LYS A 146 11.78 -9.34 4.60
N ASN A 147 10.60 -9.67 5.15
CA ASN A 147 9.50 -10.22 4.37
C ASN A 147 9.06 -9.26 3.25
N ILE A 148 9.03 -7.94 3.52
CA ILE A 148 8.71 -6.94 2.50
C ILE A 148 9.78 -6.92 1.40
N ILE A 149 11.07 -6.94 1.77
CA ILE A 149 12.18 -6.89 0.81
C ILE A 149 12.23 -8.15 -0.07
N ASP A 150 12.07 -9.33 0.53
CA ASP A 150 12.09 -10.60 -0.20
C ASP A 150 10.92 -10.66 -1.21
N GLU A 151 9.71 -10.27 -0.78
CA GLU A 151 8.52 -10.25 -1.66
C GLU A 151 8.56 -9.11 -2.69
N TYR A 152 9.24 -8.00 -2.40
CA TYR A 152 9.49 -6.91 -3.36
C TYR A 152 10.26 -7.41 -4.59
N VAL A 153 11.33 -8.19 -4.37
CA VAL A 153 12.14 -8.76 -5.45
C VAL A 153 11.31 -9.72 -6.31
N GLN A 154 10.50 -10.55 -5.65
CA GLN A 154 9.59 -11.48 -6.33
C GLN A 154 8.55 -10.73 -7.15
N PHE A 155 7.88 -9.72 -6.57
CA PHE A 155 6.92 -8.89 -7.29
C PHE A 155 7.52 -8.31 -8.56
N LYS A 156 8.67 -7.63 -8.47
CA LYS A 156 9.32 -6.98 -9.63
C LYS A 156 9.63 -7.98 -10.74
N THR A 157 10.18 -9.14 -10.39
CA THR A 157 10.55 -10.18 -11.36
C THR A 157 9.32 -10.73 -12.07
N GLN A 158 8.28 -11.05 -11.30
CA GLN A 158 7.08 -11.69 -11.82
C GLN A 158 6.21 -10.70 -12.62
N ILE A 159 6.07 -9.46 -12.17
CA ILE A 159 5.27 -8.45 -12.88
C ILE A 159 5.93 -8.02 -14.19
N LYS A 160 7.28 -7.91 -14.21
CA LYS A 160 8.05 -7.65 -15.43
C LYS A 160 7.78 -8.73 -16.48
N THR A 161 7.84 -9.99 -16.05
CA THR A 161 7.56 -11.15 -16.91
C THR A 161 6.11 -11.16 -17.38
N ALA A 162 5.16 -10.99 -16.47
CA ALA A 162 3.72 -11.01 -16.76
C ALA A 162 3.29 -9.93 -17.76
N LEU A 163 3.96 -8.78 -17.74
CA LEU A 163 3.63 -7.62 -18.57
C LEU A 163 4.61 -7.44 -19.76
N ASN A 164 5.59 -8.32 -19.94
CA ASN A 164 6.68 -8.20 -20.92
C ASN A 164 7.37 -6.83 -20.89
N LEU A 165 7.70 -6.34 -19.69
CA LEU A 165 8.32 -5.03 -19.49
C LEU A 165 9.84 -5.12 -19.69
N GLN A 166 10.43 -4.03 -20.17
CA GLN A 166 11.87 -3.90 -20.40
C GLN A 166 12.64 -3.64 -19.13
#